data_AF-A0A815ST60-F1
#
_entry.id   AF-A0A815ST60-F1
#
_cell.length_a   1.000
_cell.length_b   1.000
_cell.length_c   1.000
_cell.angle_alpha   90.00
_cell.angle_beta   90.00
_cell.angle_gamma   90.00
#
_symmetry.space_group_name_H-M   'P 1'
#
loop_
_entity.id
_entity.type
_entity.pdbx_description
1 polymer ?
#
loop_
_entity_poly.entity_id
_entity_poly.type
_entity_poly.pdbx_seq_one_letter_code
_entity_poly.pdbx_strand_id
1 'polypeptide(L)'
;MLVRFFPTTNLGDIIDEVMVERWTQVTKYEAYYKVCQPLKCVSTYSGRLDMLYVITILTALFGGLSVSFRVISPVLIKVYVRRRLFIRENIP
;
A
#
# COMPACT_ATOMS: atom_id res chain seq x y z
N MET A 1 -29.69 -1.14 35.57
CA MET A 1 -28.39 -1.82 35.43
C MET A 1 -28.58 -3.24 35.93
N LEU A 2 -28.76 -4.22 35.04
CA LEU A 2 -29.04 -5.62 35.40
C LEU A 2 -27.80 -6.44 35.05
N VAL A 3 -27.01 -6.78 36.06
CA VAL A 3 -25.98 -7.82 35.90
C VAL A 3 -26.72 -9.15 36.01
N ARG A 4 -26.74 -9.94 34.92
CA ARG A 4 -27.52 -11.20 34.85
C ARG A 4 -26.94 -12.29 35.76
N PHE A 5 -25.73 -12.12 36.26
CA PHE A 5 -25.01 -13.09 37.10
C PHE A 5 -24.54 -12.45 38.40
N PHE A 6 -24.79 -13.13 39.52
CA PHE A 6 -24.35 -12.72 40.85
C PHE A 6 -22.89 -13.15 41.08
N PRO A 7 -22.08 -12.40 41.84
CA PRO A 7 -20.66 -12.71 42.06
C PRO A 7 -20.40 -13.99 42.86
N THR A 8 -21.45 -14.66 43.33
CA THR A 8 -21.39 -15.92 44.08
C THR A 8 -21.65 -17.16 43.21
N THR A 9 -21.98 -17.00 41.93
CA THR A 9 -22.19 -18.14 41.00
C THR A 9 -20.86 -18.76 40.60
N ASN A 10 -20.80 -20.09 40.53
CA ASN A 10 -19.61 -20.79 40.08
C ASN A 10 -19.35 -20.49 38.60
N LEU A 11 -18.08 -20.32 38.24
CA LEU A 11 -17.67 -20.06 36.86
C LEU A 11 -18.11 -21.18 35.90
N GLY A 12 -18.16 -22.43 36.37
CA GLY A 12 -18.63 -23.57 35.58
C GLY A 12 -20.07 -23.37 35.08
N ASP A 13 -20.98 -22.94 35.96
CA ASP A 13 -22.40 -22.76 35.64
C ASP A 13 -22.61 -21.59 34.65
N ILE A 14 -21.79 -20.55 34.75
CA ILE A 14 -21.81 -19.42 33.81
C ILE A 14 -21.35 -19.88 32.41
N ILE A 15 -20.28 -20.68 32.35
CA ILE A 15 -19.74 -21.16 31.08
C ILE A 15 -20.74 -22.11 30.41
N ASP A 16 -21.39 -23.00 31.16
CA ASP A 16 -22.38 -23.94 30.63
C ASP A 16 -23.62 -23.22 30.08
N GLU A 17 -24.11 -22.17 30.75
CA GLU A 17 -25.26 -21.40 30.29
C GLU A 17 -24.94 -20.49 29.08
N VAL A 18 -23.67 -20.07 28.95
CA VAL A 18 -23.18 -19.25 27.81
C VAL A 18 -22.73 -20.13 26.64
N MET A 19 -22.30 -21.36 26.89
CA MET A 19 -22.03 -22.35 25.86
C MET A 19 -23.36 -22.78 25.24
N VAL A 20 -23.66 -22.18 24.09
CA VAL A 20 -24.82 -22.50 23.25
C VAL A 20 -24.76 -23.98 22.86
N GLU A 21 -25.44 -24.87 23.60
CA GLU A 21 -25.51 -26.31 23.30
C GLU A 21 -26.22 -26.62 21.97
N ARG A 22 -26.99 -25.68 21.41
CA ARG A 22 -27.63 -25.78 20.09
C ARG A 22 -27.72 -24.42 19.42
N TRP A 23 -26.89 -24.19 18.40
CA TRP A 23 -27.05 -23.04 17.50
C TRP A 23 -28.27 -23.27 16.61
N THR A 24 -29.47 -22.91 17.07
CA THR A 24 -30.62 -22.75 16.17
C THR A 24 -30.33 -21.54 15.28
N GLN A 25 -29.70 -21.79 14.13
CA GLN A 25 -29.30 -20.80 13.14
C GLN A 25 -30.52 -20.03 12.62
N VAL A 26 -30.86 -18.93 13.27
CA VAL A 26 -31.49 -17.78 12.62
C VAL A 26 -30.54 -16.60 12.71
N THR A 27 -29.28 -16.86 12.40
CA THR A 27 -28.27 -15.81 12.20
C THR A 27 -28.68 -15.01 10.97
N LYS A 28 -29.27 -13.82 11.18
CA LYS A 28 -29.54 -12.86 10.10
C LYS A 28 -28.22 -12.25 9.63
N TYR A 29 -27.48 -13.01 8.83
CA TYR A 29 -26.20 -12.59 8.25
C TYR A 29 -26.33 -11.29 7.44
N GLU A 30 -27.50 -11.03 6.85
CA GLU A 30 -27.79 -9.79 6.12
C GLU A 30 -27.65 -8.52 6.98
N ALA A 31 -28.10 -8.56 8.24
CA ALA A 31 -27.99 -7.41 9.13
C ALA A 31 -26.53 -7.15 9.52
N TYR A 32 -25.77 -8.23 9.76
CA TYR A 32 -24.35 -8.14 10.07
C TYR A 32 -23.54 -7.62 8.87
N TYR A 33 -23.82 -8.14 7.67
CA TYR A 33 -23.19 -7.67 6.43
C TYR A 33 -23.51 -6.21 6.14
N LYS A 34 -24.75 -5.74 6.35
CA LYS A 34 -25.10 -4.32 6.17
C LYS A 34 -24.36 -3.39 7.11
N VAL A 35 -24.17 -3.80 8.38
CA VAL A 35 -23.44 -2.99 9.37
C VAL A 35 -21.94 -2.95 9.05
N CYS A 36 -21.39 -4.05 8.56
CA CYS A 36 -19.97 -4.17 8.26
C CYS A 36 -19.59 -3.93 6.80
N GLN A 37 -20.51 -3.48 5.93
CA GLN A 37 -20.19 -3.23 4.52
C GLN A 37 -19.38 -1.92 4.40
N PRO A 38 -18.05 -1.99 4.27
CA PRO A 38 -17.26 -0.78 4.20
C PRO A 38 -17.51 -0.12 2.84
N LEU A 39 -17.98 1.13 2.82
CA LEU A 39 -18.30 1.84 1.59
C LEU A 39 -17.08 2.01 0.66
N LYS A 40 -15.88 1.92 1.24
CA LYS A 40 -14.60 1.92 0.53
C LYS A 40 -13.65 0.98 1.26
N CYS A 41 -13.03 0.06 0.54
CA CYS A 41 -11.86 -0.65 1.03
C CYS A 41 -10.74 0.37 1.19
N VAL A 42 -10.38 0.70 2.44
CA VAL A 42 -9.13 1.41 2.69
C VAL A 42 -8.04 0.36 2.56
N SER A 43 -7.38 0.33 1.40
CA SER A 43 -6.12 -0.40 1.27
C SER A 43 -5.13 0.25 2.22
N THR A 44 -5.04 -0.27 3.44
CA THR A 44 -3.88 -0.05 4.29
C THR A 44 -2.71 -0.67 3.55
N TYR A 45 -2.03 0.14 2.73
CA TYR A 45 -0.76 -0.25 2.14
C TYR A 45 0.27 -0.28 3.26
N SER A 46 0.20 -1.32 4.08
CA SER A 46 1.25 -1.75 4.98
C SER A 46 2.28 -2.54 4.17
N GLY A 47 2.74 -1.95 3.07
CA GLY A 47 3.95 -2.42 2.42
C GLY A 47 5.07 -2.10 3.39
N ARG A 48 5.60 -3.11 4.09
CA ARG A 48 6.96 -3.01 4.63
C ARG A 48 7.80 -2.63 3.43
N LEU A 49 8.22 -1.36 3.38
CA LEU A 49 9.22 -0.92 2.43
C LEU A 49 10.47 -1.71 2.80
N ASP A 50 10.58 -2.91 2.24
CA ASP A 50 11.71 -3.79 2.50
C ASP A 50 12.97 -2.99 2.21
N MET A 51 13.99 -3.09 3.07
CA MET A 51 15.21 -2.28 2.91
C MET A 51 15.80 -2.39 1.50
N LEU A 52 15.63 -3.55 0.86
CA LEU A 52 16.02 -3.79 -0.52
C LEU A 52 15.32 -2.87 -1.53
N TYR A 53 14.03 -2.58 -1.33
CA TYR A 53 13.27 -1.66 -2.19
C TYR A 53 13.81 -0.22 -2.09
N VAL A 54 14.16 0.22 -0.88
CA VAL A 54 14.74 1.56 -0.69
C VAL A 54 16.13 1.64 -1.32
N ILE A 55 16.96 0.62 -1.12
CA ILE A 55 18.32 0.57 -1.68
C ILE A 55 18.28 0.56 -3.22
N THR A 56 17.39 -0.23 -3.82
CA THR A 56 17.25 -0.31 -5.29
C THR A 56 16.78 1.00 -5.90
N ILE A 57 15.89 1.75 -5.25
CA ILE A 57 15.50 3.09 -5.71
C ILE A 57 16.67 4.05 -5.64
N LEU A 58 17.44 4.05 -4.54
CA LEU A 58 18.59 4.94 -4.42
C LEU A 58 19.65 4.63 -5.48
N THR A 59 19.99 3.35 -5.68
CA THR A 59 20.95 2.95 -6.70
C THR A 59 20.45 3.24 -8.11
N ALA A 60 19.15 3.08 -8.38
CA ALA A 60 18.54 3.45 -9.66
C ALA A 60 18.58 4.97 -9.89
N LEU A 61 18.32 5.78 -8.85
CA LEU A 61 18.36 7.23 -8.94
C LEU A 61 19.78 7.73 -9.23
N PHE A 62 20.76 7.34 -8.41
CA PHE A 62 22.15 7.78 -8.58
C PHE A 62 22.82 7.15 -9.81
N GLY A 63 22.57 5.86 -10.05
CA GLY A 63 23.09 5.15 -11.21
C GLY A 63 22.47 5.64 -12.51
N GLY A 64 21.15 5.78 -12.57
CA GLY A 64 20.43 6.28 -13.73
C GLY A 64 20.79 7.73 -14.05
N LEU A 65 20.87 8.60 -13.03
CA LEU A 65 21.20 10.01 -13.24
C LEU A 65 22.65 10.20 -13.72
N SER A 66 23.61 9.47 -13.13
CA SER A 66 25.02 9.57 -13.55
C SER A 66 25.24 9.05 -14.97
N VAL A 67 24.65 7.90 -15.31
CA VAL A 67 24.76 7.31 -16.66
C VAL A 67 24.04 8.19 -17.68
N SER A 68 22.83 8.67 -17.37
CA SER A 68 22.07 9.54 -18.28
C SER A 68 22.83 10.83 -18.58
N PHE A 69 23.40 11.51 -17.59
CA PHE A 69 24.21 12.71 -17.83
C PHE A 69 25.41 12.44 -18.73
N ARG A 70 26.09 11.30 -18.52
CA ARG A 70 27.27 10.90 -19.31
C ARG A 70 26.92 10.60 -20.77
N VAL A 71 25.71 10.11 -21.04
CA VAL A 71 25.21 9.84 -22.40
C VAL A 71 24.62 11.12 -23.04
N ILE A 72 23.89 11.92 -22.26
CA ILE A 72 23.23 13.14 -22.73
C ILE A 72 24.26 14.20 -23.13
N SER A 73 25.33 14.38 -22.34
CA SER A 73 26.37 15.38 -22.59
C SER A 73 26.98 15.30 -24.02
N PRO A 74 27.55 14.17 -24.48
CA PRO A 74 28.12 14.10 -25.83
C PRO A 74 27.07 14.22 -26.93
N VAL A 75 25.82 13.78 -26.69
CA VAL A 75 24.72 13.93 -27.65
C VAL A 75 24.36 15.41 -27.81
N LEU A 76 24.18 16.14 -26.71
CA LEU A 76 23.88 17.57 -26.73
C LEU A 76 24.98 18.36 -27.44
N ILE A 77 26.25 18.06 -27.15
CA ILE A 77 27.38 18.73 -27.80
C ILE A 77 27.39 18.45 -29.30
N LYS A 78 27.22 17.18 -29.72
CA LYS A 78 27.18 16.82 -31.15
C LYS A 78 26.03 17.51 -31.88
N VAL A 79 24.85 17.57 -31.26
CA VAL A 79 23.68 18.25 -31.84
C VAL A 79 23.93 19.75 -31.94
N TYR A 80 24.47 20.38 -30.90
CA TYR A 80 24.79 21.80 -30.90
C TYR A 80 25.82 22.15 -31.98
N VAL A 81 26.92 21.41 -32.06
CA VAL A 81 27.96 21.61 -33.08
C VAL A 81 27.39 21.42 -34.48
N ARG A 82 26.63 20.35 -34.72
CA ARG A 82 26.00 20.08 -36.03
C ARG A 82 25.03 21.20 -36.43
N ARG A 83 24.23 21.71 -35.49
CA ARG A 83 23.33 22.86 -35.72
C ARG A 83 24.11 24.12 -36.06
N ARG A 84 25.21 24.41 -35.35
CA ARG A 84 26.06 25.59 -35.60
C ARG A 84 26.74 25.53 -36.97
N LEU A 85 27.21 24.35 -37.39
CA LEU A 85 27.79 24.15 -38.71
C LEU A 85 26.76 24.34 -39.82
N PHE A 86 25.56 23.76 -39.67
CA PHE A 86 24.48 23.93 -40.64
C PHE A 86 24.05 25.40 -40.80
N ILE A 87 23.96 26.15 -39.69
CA ILE A 87 23.68 27.59 -39.71
C ILE A 87 24.82 28.35 -40.40
N ARG A 88 26.09 27.97 -40.16
CA ARG A 88 27.25 28.61 -40.81
C ARG A 88 27.33 28.33 -42.31
N GLU A 89 26.85 27.19 -42.79
CA GLU A 89 26.81 26.87 -44.22
C GLU A 89 25.64 27.57 -44.93
N ASN A 90 24.58 27.92 -44.20
CA ASN A 90 23.41 28.62 -44.73
C ASN A 90 23.46 30.15 -44.54
N ILE A 91 24.58 30.74 -44.08
CA ILE A 91 24.78 32.19 -44.07
C ILE A 91 25.48 32.58 -45.39
N PRO A 92 24.90 33.49 -46.22
CA PRO A 92 25.46 33.86 -47.52
C PRO A 92 26.77 34.64 -47.43
#